data_AF-A0AB39TL53-F1
#
_entry.id   AF-A0AB39TL53-F1
#
_cell.length_a   1.000
_cell.length_b   1.000
_cell.length_c   1.000
_cell.angle_alpha   90.00
_cell.angle_beta   90.00
_cell.angle_gamma   90.00
#
_symmetry.space_group_name_H-M   'P 1'
#
loop_
_entity.id
_entity.type
_entity.pdbx_description
1 polymer ?
#
loop_
_entity_poly.entity_id
_entity_poly.type
_entity_poly.pdbx_seq_one_letter_code
_entity_poly.pdbx_strand_id
1 'polypeptide(L)'
;MVAVTAAQFDTPGEAERGFEGLRAGASELTARITHVRDGLGWIWVVPGTRALPEVRSSRAYERYATCQSAFRRFVVLLGKQPSREPRSPDCGNGRSG
;
A
#
# COMPACT_ATOMS: atom_id res chain seq x y z
N MET A 1 4.85 -5.09 -8.96
CA MET A 1 4.49 -4.37 -7.72
C MET A 1 4.33 -2.89 -8.05
N VAL A 2 3.33 -2.19 -7.48
CA VAL A 2 3.07 -0.76 -7.77
C VAL A 2 3.35 0.14 -6.58
N ALA A 3 3.09 -0.36 -5.36
CA ALA A 3 3.20 0.39 -4.12
C ALA A 3 3.73 -0.51 -2.99
N VAL A 4 4.30 0.10 -1.96
CA VAL A 4 4.79 -0.56 -0.75
C VAL A 4 4.54 0.34 0.46
N THR A 5 4.17 -0.25 1.59
CA THR A 5 4.07 0.47 2.87
C THR A 5 5.40 0.41 3.62
N ALA A 6 5.71 1.47 4.38
CA ALA A 6 6.88 1.49 5.25
C ALA A 6 6.59 0.86 6.62
N ALA A 7 5.32 0.60 6.94
CA ALA A 7 4.94 -0.09 8.16
C ALA A 7 5.44 -1.54 8.14
N GLN A 8 6.02 -1.96 9.26
CA GLN A 8 6.28 -3.37 9.54
C GLN A 8 5.10 -3.92 10.32
N PHE A 9 4.63 -5.10 9.95
CA PHE A 9 3.52 -5.78 10.62
C PHE A 9 4.02 -7.11 11.15
N ASP A 10 3.67 -7.42 12.39
CA ASP A 10 4.13 -8.64 13.06
C ASP A 10 3.31 -9.85 12.60
N THR A 11 2.09 -9.61 12.11
CA THR A 11 1.20 -10.66 11.61
C THR A 11 0.60 -10.34 10.23
N PRO A 12 0.27 -11.37 9.43
CA PRO A 12 -0.47 -11.19 8.19
C PRO A 12 -1.81 -10.47 8.39
N GLY A 13 -2.52 -10.77 9.48
CA GLY A 13 -3.82 -10.15 9.79
C GLY A 13 -3.72 -8.64 10.08
N GLU A 14 -2.61 -8.17 10.64
CA GLU A 14 -2.35 -6.73 10.79
C GLU A 14 -2.11 -6.05 9.46
N ALA A 15 -1.31 -6.67 8.59
CA ALA A 15 -1.08 -6.16 7.24
C ALA A 15 -2.38 -6.09 6.43
N GLU A 16 -3.24 -7.10 6.54
CA GLU A 16 -4.57 -7.13 5.90
C GLU A 16 -5.48 -6.02 6.42
N ARG A 17 -5.56 -5.82 7.75
CA ARG A 17 -6.33 -4.70 8.33
C ARG A 17 -5.80 -3.33 7.89
N GLY A 18 -4.48 -3.16 7.86
CA GLY A 18 -3.85 -1.94 7.36
C GLY A 18 -4.19 -1.69 5.89
N PHE A 19 -4.17 -2.74 5.06
CA PHE A 19 -4.57 -2.65 3.66
C PHE A 19 -6.06 -2.30 3.48
N GLU A 20 -6.96 -2.91 4.26
CA GLU A 20 -8.39 -2.58 4.22
C GLU A 20 -8.66 -1.13 4.64
N GLY A 21 -7.96 -0.63 5.66
CA GLY A 21 -8.02 0.78 6.04
C GLY A 21 -7.59 1.71 4.90
N LEU A 22 -6.45 1.42 4.27
CA LEU A 22 -5.95 2.16 3.11
C LEU A 22 -6.95 2.13 1.94
N ARG A 23 -7.57 0.97 1.70
CA ARG A 23 -8.59 0.78 0.66
C ARG A 23 -9.85 1.59 0.93
N ALA A 24 -10.33 1.59 2.17
CA ALA A 24 -11.50 2.36 2.57
C ALA A 24 -11.30 3.87 2.36
N GLY A 25 -10.09 4.38 2.59
CA GLY A 25 -9.72 5.78 2.37
C GLY A 25 -9.25 6.13 0.96
N ALA A 26 -9.32 5.21 -0.01
CA ALA A 26 -8.64 5.35 -1.30
C ALA A 26 -8.92 6.66 -2.05
N SER A 27 -10.18 7.15 -2.03
CA SER A 27 -10.60 8.37 -2.71
C SER A 27 -10.04 9.66 -2.10
N GLU A 28 -9.61 9.60 -0.84
CA GLU A 28 -9.11 10.76 -0.08
C GLU A 28 -7.58 10.81 -0.06
N LEU A 29 -6.92 9.76 -0.56
CA LEU A 29 -5.46 9.67 -0.57
C LEU A 29 -4.87 10.81 -1.41
N THR A 30 -3.96 11.55 -0.79
CA THR A 30 -3.14 12.56 -1.45
C THR A 30 -1.68 12.15 -1.36
N ALA A 31 -0.97 12.20 -2.49
CA ALA A 31 0.45 11.91 -2.52
C ALA A 31 1.30 13.19 -2.62
N ARG A 32 2.39 13.20 -1.87
CA ARG A 32 3.53 14.10 -2.09
C ARG A 32 4.46 13.45 -3.11
N ILE A 33 4.76 14.15 -4.19
CA ILE A 33 5.75 13.72 -5.18
C ILE A 33 7.08 14.38 -4.85
N THR A 34 8.13 13.59 -4.69
CA THR A 34 9.47 14.07 -4.30
C THR A 34 10.53 13.47 -5.21
N HIS A 35 11.59 14.22 -5.45
CA HIS A 35 12.76 13.72 -6.16
C HIS A 35 13.69 13.01 -5.17
N VAL A 36 14.07 11.77 -5.49
CA VAL A 36 15.03 11.02 -4.69
C VAL A 36 16.42 11.58 -4.97
N ARG A 37 17.17 11.93 -3.91
CA ARG A 37 18.58 12.33 -4.05
C ARG A 37 19.38 11.12 -4.57
N ASP A 38 20.42 11.37 -5.35
CA ASP A 38 21.22 10.38 -6.10
C ASP A 38 20.65 9.95 -7.47
N GLY A 39 19.76 10.75 -8.06
CA GLY A 39 19.43 10.66 -9.49
C GLY A 39 18.47 9.53 -9.88
N LEU A 40 17.90 8.81 -8.92
CA LEU A 40 16.97 7.70 -9.17
C LEU A 40 15.59 8.16 -9.70
N GLY A 41 15.31 9.48 -9.69
CA GLY A 41 14.10 10.08 -10.24
C GLY A 41 13.07 10.44 -9.17
N TRP A 42 11.79 10.36 -9.54
CA TRP A 42 10.64 10.80 -8.77
C TRP A 42 9.92 9.64 -8.09
N ILE A 43 9.53 9.82 -6.83
CA ILE A 43 8.66 8.92 -6.09
C ILE A 43 7.42 9.66 -5.62
N TRP A 44 6.30 8.94 -5.54
CA TRP A 44 5.09 9.43 -4.87
C TRP A 44 4.99 8.77 -3.51
N VAL A 45 4.52 9.54 -2.52
CA VAL A 45 4.45 9.14 -1.12
C VAL A 45 3.14 9.65 -0.52
N VAL A 46 2.31 8.77 0.02
CA VAL A 46 1.17 9.15 0.85
C VAL A 46 1.69 9.36 2.28
N PRO A 47 1.55 10.58 2.84
CA PRO A 47 2.02 10.86 4.19
C PRO A 47 1.17 10.10 5.23
N GLY A 48 1.81 9.46 6.20
CA GLY A 48 1.13 8.86 7.35
C GLY A 48 1.16 9.76 8.59
N THR A 49 0.53 9.31 9.67
CA THR A 49 0.31 10.08 10.91
C THR A 49 1.51 10.16 11.86
N ARG A 50 2.57 9.35 11.66
CA ARG A 50 3.70 9.22 12.60
C ARG A 50 5.08 9.43 11.96
N ALA A 51 5.21 10.43 11.09
CA ALA A 51 6.42 10.71 10.29
C ALA A 51 6.87 9.58 9.34
N LEU A 52 6.23 8.40 9.40
CA LEU A 52 6.37 7.33 8.45
C LEU A 52 5.34 7.48 7.32
N PRO A 53 5.75 7.27 6.06
CA PRO A 53 4.81 7.25 4.96
C PRO A 53 3.88 6.04 5.08
N GLU A 54 2.59 6.26 4.87
CA GLU A 54 1.58 5.20 4.91
C GLU A 54 1.77 4.23 3.74
N VAL A 55 2.01 4.78 2.56
CA VAL A 55 2.34 4.01 1.35
C VAL A 55 3.16 4.86 0.39
N ARG A 56 4.08 4.25 -0.36
CA ARG A 56 4.89 4.90 -1.40
C ARG A 56 4.98 4.07 -2.65
N SER A 57 5.46 4.68 -3.74
CA SER A 57 5.80 3.94 -4.95
C SER A 57 6.85 2.86 -4.65
N SER A 58 6.67 1.68 -5.25
CA SER A 58 7.64 0.57 -5.14
C SER A 58 8.98 0.84 -5.84
N ARG A 59 9.00 1.81 -6.77
CA ARG A 59 10.17 2.25 -7.52
C ARG A 59 10.14 3.75 -7.75
N ALA A 60 11.28 4.30 -8.13
CA ALA A 60 11.37 5.66 -8.65
C ALA A 60 11.08 5.69 -10.16
N TYR A 61 10.63 6.84 -10.64
CA TYR A 61 10.27 7.10 -12.04
C TYR A 61 11.11 8.25 -12.58
N GLU A 62 11.63 8.12 -13.80
CA GLU A 62 12.45 9.17 -14.42
C GLU A 62 11.73 10.53 -14.51
N ARG A 63 10.42 10.51 -14.77
CA ARG A 63 9.62 11.72 -15.04
C ARG A 63 8.54 11.94 -13.99
N TYR A 64 8.40 13.19 -13.55
CA TYR A 64 7.36 13.64 -12.63
C TYR A 64 5.95 13.24 -13.12
N ALA A 65 5.64 13.48 -14.40
CA ALA A 65 4.34 13.17 -14.99
C ALA A 65 4.04 11.65 -14.98
N THR A 66 5.05 10.81 -15.17
CA THR A 66 4.92 9.36 -15.07
C THR A 66 4.69 8.95 -13.62
N CYS A 67 5.40 9.55 -12.67
CA CYS A 67 5.19 9.35 -11.25
C CYS A 67 3.77 9.73 -10.81
N GLN A 68 3.27 10.87 -11.28
CA GLN A 68 1.90 11.34 -11.00
C GLN A 68 0.85 10.39 -11.58
N SER A 69 1.02 9.97 -12.84
CA SER A 69 0.11 9.01 -13.49
C SER A 69 0.10 7.65 -12.78
N ALA A 70 1.26 7.21 -12.29
CA ALA A 70 1.37 5.98 -11.51
C ALA A 70 0.58 6.06 -10.20
N PHE A 71 0.62 7.19 -9.50
CA PHE A 71 -0.19 7.40 -8.30
C PHE A 71 -1.70 7.37 -8.61
N ARG A 72 -2.15 8.09 -9.66
CA ARG A 72 -3.56 8.06 -10.09
C ARG A 72 -4.02 6.62 -10.40
N ARG A 73 -3.19 5.84 -11.07
CA ARG A 73 -3.48 4.43 -11.37
C ARG A 73 -3.53 3.58 -10.12
N PHE A 74 -2.67 3.84 -9.13
CA PHE A 74 -2.69 3.14 -7.84
C PHE A 74 -4.03 3.35 -7.12
N VAL A 75 -4.50 4.59 -6.99
CA VAL A 75 -5.80 4.90 -6.35
C VAL A 75 -6.96 4.17 -7.02
N VAL A 76 -7.01 4.17 -8.36
CA VAL A 76 -8.04 3.45 -9.13
C VAL A 76 -7.96 1.94 -8.90
N LEU A 77 -6.75 1.35 -8.88
CA LEU A 77 -6.58 -0.08 -8.65
C LEU A 77 -6.95 -0.48 -7.22
N LEU A 78 -6.65 0.38 -6.24
CA LEU A 78 -6.97 0.18 -4.84
C LEU A 78 -8.48 0.15 -4.62
N GLY A 79 -9.22 1.11 -5.16
CA GLY A 79 -10.69 1.14 -5.07
C GLY A 79 -11.40 -0.02 -5.78
N LYS A 80 -10.71 -0.73 -6.68
CA LYS A 80 -11.22 -1.93 -7.38
C LYS A 80 -10.92 -3.23 -6.65
N GLN A 81 -10.12 -3.22 -5.58
CA GLN A 81 -9.82 -4.44 -4.85
C GLN A 81 -11.08 -4.89 -4.08
N PRO A 82 -11.50 -6.16 -4.22
CA PRO A 82 -12.57 -6.68 -3.40
C PRO A 82 -12.14 -6.67 -1.93
N SER A 83 -13.08 -6.41 -1.01
CA SER A 83 -12.86 -6.64 0.41
C SER A 83 -12.45 -8.10 0.59
N ARG A 84 -11.30 -8.35 1.22
CA ARG A 84 -10.87 -9.74 1.42
C ARG A 84 -11.57 -10.30 2.65
N GLU A 85 -12.36 -11.36 2.49
CA GLU A 85 -12.90 -12.08 3.65
C GLU A 85 -11.74 -12.66 4.48
N PRO A 86 -11.80 -12.56 5.82
CA PRO A 86 -10.79 -13.14 6.69
C PRO A 86 -10.74 -14.64 6.41
N ARG A 87 -9.54 -15.14 6.04
CA ARG A 87 -9.34 -16.57 5.86
C ARG A 87 -9.57 -17.21 7.23
N SER A 88 -10.69 -17.92 7.39
CA SER A 88 -10.97 -18.67 8.61
C SER A 88 -9.78 -19.62 8.85
N PRO A 89 -9.17 -19.63 10.06
CA PRO A 89 -8.10 -20.56 10.34
C PRO A 89 -8.66 -21.97 10.20
N ASP A 90 -8.02 -22.78 9.35
CA ASP A 90 -8.32 -24.20 9.17
C ASP A 90 -8.22 -24.86 10.56
N CYS A 91 -9.37 -25.12 11.20
CA CYS A 91 -9.42 -25.90 12.42
C CYS A 91 -9.06 -27.34 12.04
N GLY A 92 -7.75 -27.61 12.08
CA GLY A 92 -7.18 -28.92 11.84
C GLY A 92 -7.87 -29.97 12.71
N ASN A 93 -8.61 -30.83 12.03
CA ASN A 93 -9.36 -31.94 12.58
C ASN A 93 -8.37 -33.01 13.10
N GLY A 94 -7.94 -32.88 14.36
CA GLY A 94 -7.13 -33.87 15.05
C GLY A 94 -8.01 -34.98 15.61
N ARG A 95 -8.14 -36.08 14.86
CA ARG A 95 -8.76 -37.33 15.34
C ARG A 95 -8.09 -37.79 16.64
N SER A 96 -8.88 -37.91 17.71
CA SER A 96 -8.56 -38.80 18.81
C SER A 96 -8.74 -40.24 18.34
N GLY A 97 -7.66 -41.00 18.31
CA GLY A 97 -7.65 -42.47 18.25
C GLY A 97 -7.03 -42.99 19.52
#